data_AF-A0A2V9QPH6-F1
#
_entry.id   AF-A0A2V9QPH6-F1
#
_cell.length_a   1.000
_cell.length_b   1.000
_cell.length_c   1.000
_cell.angle_alpha   90.00
_cell.angle_beta   90.00
_cell.angle_gamma   90.00
#
_symmetry.space_group_name_H-M   'P 1'
#
loop_
_entity.id
_entity.type
_entity.pdbx_description
1 polymer ?
#
loop_
_entity_poly.entity_id
_entity_poly.type
_entity_poly.pdbx_seq_one_letter_code
_entity_poly.pdbx_strand_id
1 'polypeptide(L)' 'MKKDDPDAGQIAPLAYENPQFLNSPDGRILRMMSEYVEPLARFRREQIQDTVVFFGSARFHS' A
#
# COMPACT_ATOMS: atom_id res chain seq x y z
N MET A 1 -45.08 2.57 -20.39
CA MET A 1 -44.19 3.75 -20.51
C MET A 1 -43.09 3.57 -19.48
N LYS A 2 -41.98 2.93 -19.88
CA LYS A 2 -40.81 2.79 -19.00
C LYS A 2 -40.22 4.19 -18.83
N LYS A 3 -40.04 4.61 -17.59
CA LYS A 3 -39.37 5.86 -17.26
C LYS A 3 -37.89 5.57 -17.43
N ASP A 4 -37.28 6.16 -18.45
CA ASP A 4 -35.83 6.14 -18.64
C ASP A 4 -35.22 6.89 -17.45
N ASP A 5 -34.61 6.16 -16.52
CA ASP A 5 -33.88 6.75 -15.41
C ASP A 5 -32.68 7.52 -15.98
N PRO A 6 -32.50 8.80 -15.63
CA PRO A 6 -31.43 9.60 -16.18
C PRO A 6 -30.12 9.11 -15.57
N ASP A 7 -29.25 8.59 -16.44
CA ASP A 7 -27.79 8.49 -16.27
C ASP A 7 -27.34 8.19 -14.83
N ALA A 8 -27.42 6.92 -14.44
CA ALA A 8 -26.61 6.40 -13.34
C ALA A 8 -25.14 6.51 -13.75
N GLY A 9 -24.58 7.72 -13.63
CA GLY A 9 -23.17 8.01 -13.89
C GLY A 9 -22.34 6.95 -13.18
N GLN A 10 -21.55 6.23 -13.96
CA GLN A 10 -20.78 5.08 -13.47
C GLN A 10 -20.04 5.50 -12.21
N ILE A 11 -20.32 4.81 -11.10
CA ILE A 11 -19.65 5.06 -9.81
C ILE A 11 -18.15 4.95 -10.07
N ALA A 12 -17.42 6.02 -9.77
CA ALA A 12 -15.97 6.02 -9.92
C ALA A 12 -15.39 4.83 -9.12
N PRO A 13 -14.45 4.05 -9.70
CA PRO A 13 -13.87 2.92 -9.01
C PRO A 13 -13.19 3.38 -7.72
N LEU A 14 -13.22 2.53 -6.70
CA LEU A 14 -12.56 2.78 -5.42
C LEU A 14 -11.08 3.05 -5.67
N ALA A 15 -10.58 4.17 -5.14
CA ALA A 15 -9.22 4.62 -5.45
C ALA A 15 -8.14 3.59 -5.05
N TYR A 16 -8.36 2.84 -3.97
CA TYR A 16 -7.43 1.79 -3.53
C TYR A 16 -7.46 0.52 -4.41
N GLU A 17 -8.43 0.39 -5.32
CA GLU A 17 -8.52 -0.71 -6.29
C GLU A 17 -8.06 -0.27 -7.70
N ASN A 18 -7.76 1.02 -7.89
CA ASN A 18 -7.36 1.60 -9.18
C ASN A 18 -5.82 1.55 -9.35
N PRO A 19 -5.26 0.66 -10.17
CA PRO A 19 -3.81 0.53 -10.32
C PRO A 19 -3.17 1.73 -10.99
N GLN A 20 -3.88 2.42 -11.89
CA GLN A 20 -3.37 3.63 -12.55
C GLN A 20 -3.15 4.75 -11.53
N PHE A 21 -4.07 4.91 -10.57
CA PHE A 21 -3.92 5.85 -9.47
C PHE A 21 -2.79 5.44 -8.51
N LEU A 22 -2.76 4.18 -8.06
CA LEU A 22 -1.76 3.72 -7.08
C LEU A 22 -0.31 3.84 -7.59
N ASN A 23 -0.10 3.66 -8.89
CA ASN A 23 1.21 3.77 -9.52
C ASN A 23 1.57 5.20 -9.96
N SER A 24 0.63 6.16 -9.85
CA SER A 24 0.89 7.55 -10.17
C SER A 24 1.73 8.25 -9.09
N PRO A 25 2.20 9.49 -9.35
CA PRO A 25 2.79 10.34 -8.33
C PRO A 25 1.87 10.58 -7.12
N ASP A 26 0.56 10.70 -7.35
CA ASP A 26 -0.43 10.95 -6.30
C ASP A 26 -0.60 9.72 -5.40
N GLY A 27 -0.51 8.51 -5.97
CA GLY A 27 -0.54 7.25 -5.23
C GLY A 27 0.73 6.98 -4.41
N ARG A 28 1.80 7.77 -4.58
CA ARG A 28 3.10 7.56 -3.91
C ARG A 28 2.99 7.58 -2.39
N ILE A 29 2.17 8.46 -1.83
CA ILE A 29 2.00 8.56 -0.37
C ILE A 29 1.45 7.26 0.22
N LEU A 30 0.50 6.62 -0.47
CA LEU A 30 -0.06 5.34 -0.04
C LEU A 30 1.01 4.25 -0.09
N ARG A 31 1.82 4.19 -1.15
CA ARG A 31 2.92 3.21 -1.25
C ARG A 31 3.96 3.39 -0.13
N MET A 32 4.37 4.62 0.17
CA MET A 32 5.30 4.88 1.29
C MET A 32 4.73 4.43 2.64
N MET A 33 3.45 4.72 2.90
CA MET A 33 2.77 4.28 4.12
C MET A 33 2.69 2.75 4.18
N SER A 34 2.39 2.08 3.07
CA SER A 34 2.37 0.61 3.01
C SER A 34 3.73 0.00 3.34
N GLU A 35 4.83 0.50 2.76
CA GLU A 35 6.19 0.02 3.04
C GLU A 35 6.62 0.24 4.49
N TYR A 36 6.06 1.26 5.17
CA TYR A 36 6.33 1.49 6.58
C TYR A 36 5.49 0.59 7.50
N VAL A 37 4.20 0.42 7.20
CA VAL A 37 3.24 -0.25 8.10
C VAL A 37 3.27 -1.77 7.94
N GLU A 38 3.49 -2.29 6.73
CA GLU A 38 3.48 -3.74 6.46
C GLU A 38 4.50 -4.51 7.32
N PRO A 39 5.78 -4.07 7.44
CA PRO A 39 6.76 -4.77 8.28
C PRO A 39 6.33 -4.83 9.76
N LEU A 40 5.75 -3.74 10.28
CA LEU A 40 5.26 -3.71 11.65
C LEU A 40 4.05 -4.64 11.85
N ALA A 41 3.14 -4.69 10.87
CA ALA A 41 2.01 -5.63 10.90
C ALA A 41 2.48 -7.08 10.88
N ARG A 42 3.51 -7.38 10.07
CA ARG A 42 4.16 -8.68 10.02
C ARG A 42 4.78 -9.04 11.37
N PHE A 43 5.56 -8.17 11.99
CA PHE A 43 6.16 -8.43 13.31
C PHE A 43 5.12 -8.74 14.39
N ARG A 44 4.01 -8.00 14.41
CA ARG A 44 2.91 -8.26 15.35
C ARG A 44 2.27 -9.64 15.12
N ARG A 45 2.04 -10.01 13.86
CA ARG A 45 1.45 -11.31 13.50
C ARG A 45 2.36 -12.46 13.95
N GLU A 46 3.66 -12.32 13.75
CA GLU A 46 4.66 -13.33 14.13
C GLU A 46 5.10 -13.23 15.61
N GLN A 47 4.44 -12.38 16.42
CA GLN A 47 4.72 -12.21 17.86
C GLN A 47 6.18 -11.82 18.17
N ILE A 48 6.83 -11.06 17.28
CA ILE A 48 8.19 -10.56 17.49
C ILE A 48 8.12 -9.32 18.40
N GLN A 49 8.61 -9.44 19.62
CA GLN A 49 8.60 -8.37 20.63
C GLN A 49 9.95 -7.65 20.74
N ASP A 50 11.03 -8.43 20.80
CA ASP A 50 12.39 -7.92 20.98
C ASP A 50 13.19 -8.08 19.69
N THR A 51 13.76 -6.97 19.20
CA THR A 51 14.55 -6.96 17.95
C THR A 51 15.96 -6.45 18.21
N VAL A 52 16.97 -7.19 17.76
CA VAL A 52 18.37 -6.71 17.70
C VAL A 52 18.69 -6.39 16.24
N VAL A 53 19.10 -5.16 15.95
CA VAL A 53 19.45 -4.72 14.60
C VAL A 53 20.96 -4.66 14.46
N PHE A 54 21.49 -5.40 13.48
CA PHE A 54 22.92 -5.38 13.14
C PHE A 54 23.14 -4.57 11.87
N PHE A 55 24.24 -3.81 11.86
CA PHE A 55 24.70 -3.07 10.68
C PHE A 55 26.14 -3.44 10.37
N GLY A 56 26.50 -3.43 9.09
CA GLY A 56 27.84 -3.78 8.63
C GLY A 56 28.09 -3.27 7.22
N SER A 57 29.37 -3.25 6.81
CA SER A 57 29.73 -2.85 5.45
C SER A 57 29.20 -3.85 4.43
N ALA A 58 28.39 -3.38 3.48
CA ALA A 58 27.94 -4.16 2.33
C ALA A 58 29.09 -4.57 1.39
N ARG A 59 30.31 -4.07 1.63
CA ARG A 59 31.50 -4.29 0.77
C ARG A 59 32.57 -5.12 1.47
N PHE A 60 32.35 -5.56 2.71
CA PHE A 60 33.34 -6.37 3.40
C PHE A 60 33.47 -7.73 2.70
N HIS A 61 34.68 -8.06 2.25
CA HIS A 61 35.05 -9.37 1.73
C HIS A 61 36.24 -9.85 2.58
N SER A 62 36.08 -11.02 3.21
CA SER A 62 37.10 -11.68 4.05
C SER A 62 38.20 -12.32 3.22
#